data_AF-A0A356GCY7-F1
#
_entry.id   AF-A0A356GCY7-F1
#
_cell.length_a   1.000
_cell.length_b   1.000
_cell.length_c   1.000
_cell.angle_alpha   90.00
_cell.angle_beta   90.00
_cell.angle_gamma   90.00
#
_symmetry.space_group_name_H-M   'P 1'
#
loop_
_entity.id
_entity.type
_entity.pdbx_description
1 polymer ?
#
loop_
_entity_poly.entity_id
_entity_poly.type
_entity_poly.pdbx_seq_one_letter_code
_entity_poly.pdbx_strand_id
1 'polypeptide(L)'
;MLHDGQIREILFDYLDERYGKIRIFEEKNIKSSRADIIAVIDGSIIGMEIKSDFDSYTRLAAQVKNYDKYCDFNYAVVGRTHKNGVAEHIPAYWGILAVDETEVDPVIYEVRAAEKNPKMKTENKAAFLWKREMHAILAANGFPRYVGKSRRFIIGKMTEKISADKLAHDITDALFERDYSILSEIFEK
;
A
#
# COMPACT_ATOMS: atom_id res chain seq x y z
N MET A 1 13.16 23.26 -1.07
CA MET A 1 11.76 22.82 -1.04
C MET A 1 11.64 21.69 -2.05
N LEU A 2 11.10 20.55 -1.62
CA LEU A 2 11.09 19.32 -2.42
C LEU A 2 9.75 19.13 -3.14
N HIS A 3 9.82 18.68 -4.39
CA HIS A 3 8.67 18.23 -5.17
C HIS A 3 8.43 16.72 -5.00
N ASP A 4 7.23 16.24 -5.34
CA ASP A 4 6.81 14.83 -5.21
C ASP A 4 7.81 13.83 -5.83
N GLY A 5 8.30 14.09 -7.05
CA GLY A 5 9.25 13.19 -7.72
C GLY A 5 10.55 12.99 -6.94
N GLN A 6 11.09 14.04 -6.33
CA GLN A 6 12.31 13.96 -5.51
C GLN A 6 12.04 13.22 -4.19
N ILE A 7 10.86 13.40 -3.60
CA ILE A 7 10.46 12.67 -2.39
C ILE A 7 10.36 11.17 -2.70
N ARG A 8 9.81 10.79 -3.85
CA ARG A 8 9.65 9.38 -4.25
C ARG A 8 10.99 8.66 -4.39
N GLU A 9 11.95 9.27 -5.09
CA GLU A 9 13.28 8.70 -5.32
C GLU A 9 13.94 8.30 -4.00
N ILE A 10 14.03 9.26 -3.07
CA ILE A 10 14.66 9.06 -1.76
C ILE A 10 13.86 8.10 -0.88
N LEU A 11 12.53 8.13 -1.01
CA LEU A 11 11.66 7.20 -0.30
C LEU A 11 11.87 5.76 -0.73
N PHE A 12 12.12 5.51 -2.02
CA PHE A 12 12.35 4.15 -2.50
C PHE A 12 13.66 3.58 -1.94
N ASP A 13 14.74 4.36 -1.96
CA ASP A 13 16.01 3.96 -1.35
C ASP A 13 15.86 3.67 0.14
N TYR A 14 15.16 4.56 0.87
CA TYR A 14 14.87 4.36 2.30
C TYR A 14 14.06 3.08 2.58
N LEU A 15 13.07 2.79 1.74
CA LEU A 15 12.21 1.62 1.88
C LEU A 15 12.96 0.32 1.57
N ASP A 16 13.80 0.33 0.54
CA ASP A 16 14.64 -0.81 0.16
C ASP A 16 15.65 -1.12 1.28
N GLU A 17 16.33 -0.12 1.84
CA GLU A 17 17.26 -0.30 2.97
C GLU A 17 16.53 -0.82 4.22
N ARG A 18 15.36 -0.26 4.54
CA ARG A 18 14.62 -0.61 5.75
C ARG A 18 14.06 -2.04 5.73
N TYR A 19 13.52 -2.49 4.60
CA TYR A 19 12.78 -3.75 4.53
C TYR A 19 13.54 -4.87 3.81
N GLY A 20 14.49 -4.55 2.94
CA GLY A 20 15.27 -5.50 2.15
C GLY A 20 14.47 -6.22 1.06
N LYS A 21 13.34 -6.85 1.42
CA LYS A 21 12.37 -7.45 0.50
C LYS A 21 11.07 -6.63 0.50
N ILE A 22 10.95 -5.75 -0.47
CA ILE A 22 9.78 -4.89 -0.66
C ILE A 22 9.38 -4.86 -2.13
N ARG A 23 8.09 -4.65 -2.38
CA ARG A 23 7.57 -4.36 -3.71
C ARG A 23 6.69 -3.13 -3.68
N ILE A 24 7.00 -2.17 -4.54
CA ILE A 24 6.33 -0.86 -4.57
C ILE A 24 5.40 -0.79 -5.78
N PHE A 25 4.17 -0.32 -5.55
CA PHE A 25 3.21 0.04 -6.58
C PHE A 25 2.87 1.52 -6.45
N GLU A 26 3.18 2.29 -7.48
CA GLU A 26 2.82 3.70 -7.55
C GLU A 26 1.42 3.90 -8.13
N GLU A 27 0.81 5.03 -7.78
CA GLU A 27 -0.40 5.55 -8.41
C GLU A 27 -1.56 4.54 -8.46
N LYS A 28 -1.71 3.74 -7.40
CA LYS A 28 -2.67 2.63 -7.41
C LYS A 28 -4.08 3.10 -7.11
N ASN A 29 -5.01 2.78 -8.02
CA ASN A 29 -6.43 3.10 -7.80
C ASN A 29 -7.00 2.31 -6.60
N ILE A 30 -7.46 3.05 -5.59
CA ILE A 30 -8.20 2.55 -4.42
C ILE A 30 -9.59 3.20 -4.43
N LYS A 31 -10.59 2.43 -4.89
CA LYS A 31 -11.95 2.93 -5.18
C LYS A 31 -11.92 4.16 -6.10
N SER A 32 -12.32 5.32 -5.58
CA SER A 32 -12.45 6.59 -6.30
C SER A 32 -11.27 7.52 -6.05
N SER A 33 -10.23 7.06 -5.35
CA SER A 33 -9.00 7.80 -5.13
C SER A 33 -7.79 7.02 -5.63
N ARG A 34 -6.71 7.73 -5.87
CA ARG A 34 -5.41 7.16 -6.19
C ARG A 34 -4.58 7.17 -4.91
N ALA A 35 -4.02 6.02 -4.56
CA ALA A 35 -2.96 5.95 -3.57
C ALA A 35 -1.65 6.33 -4.25
N ASP A 36 -0.84 7.14 -3.59
CA ASP A 36 0.46 7.57 -4.11
C ASP A 36 1.40 6.39 -4.19
N ILE A 37 1.51 5.64 -3.08
CA ILE A 37 2.36 4.47 -2.94
C ILE A 37 1.63 3.38 -2.14
N ILE A 38 1.71 2.15 -2.65
CA ILE A 38 1.40 0.92 -1.93
C ILE A 38 2.66 0.07 -1.90
N ALA A 39 3.24 -0.10 -0.72
CA ALA A 39 4.38 -0.95 -0.48
C ALA A 39 3.93 -2.29 0.09
N VAL A 40 4.44 -3.38 -0.47
CA VAL A 40 4.18 -4.76 -0.03
C VAL A 40 5.43 -5.29 0.63
N ILE A 41 5.28 -5.73 1.87
CA ILE A 41 6.29 -6.46 2.65
C ILE A 41 5.70 -7.82 3.03
N ASP A 42 6.49 -8.68 3.67
CA ASP A 42 5.98 -9.99 4.11
C ASP A 42 4.78 -9.85 5.07
N GLY A 43 3.65 -10.44 4.68
CA GLY A 43 2.39 -10.45 5.43
C GLY A 43 1.65 -9.10 5.57
N SER A 44 2.23 -7.98 5.13
CA SER A 44 1.66 -6.65 5.33
C SER A 44 1.74 -5.73 4.10
N ILE A 45 0.74 -4.86 3.99
CA ILE A 45 0.67 -3.79 2.99
C ILE A 45 0.73 -2.44 3.71
N ILE A 46 1.62 -1.57 3.24
CA ILE A 46 1.82 -0.22 3.76
C ILE A 46 1.29 0.78 2.73
N GLY A 47 0.37 1.63 3.17
CA GLY A 47 -0.09 2.79 2.40
C GLY A 47 0.75 4.02 2.70
N MET A 48 1.23 4.72 1.68
CA MET A 48 2.02 5.94 1.90
C MET A 48 1.45 7.07 1.06
N GLU A 49 1.09 8.16 1.74
CA GLU A 49 0.57 9.38 1.14
C GLU A 49 1.64 10.46 1.19
N ILE A 50 1.97 11.04 0.04
CA ILE A 50 3.01 12.08 -0.07
C ILE A 50 2.37 13.47 0.04
N LYS A 51 3.04 14.36 0.77
CA LYS A 51 2.76 15.80 0.80
C LYS A 51 4.07 16.55 0.62
N SER A 52 4.30 16.99 -0.62
CA SER A 52 5.41 17.89 -0.97
C SER A 52 5.26 19.24 -0.29
N ASP A 53 6.30 20.07 -0.29
CA ASP A 53 6.26 21.38 0.37
C ASP A 53 5.18 22.33 -0.21
N PHE A 54 4.63 21.99 -1.38
CA PHE A 54 3.65 22.77 -2.13
C PHE A 54 2.21 22.24 -1.98
N ASP A 55 2.02 21.12 -1.29
CA ASP A 55 0.72 20.49 -1.15
C ASP A 55 -0.15 21.15 -0.07
N SER A 56 -1.47 20.89 -0.14
CA SER A 56 -2.41 21.24 0.92
C SER A 56 -3.03 19.99 1.54
N TYR A 57 -3.58 20.13 2.74
CA TYR A 57 -4.29 19.05 3.43
C TYR A 57 -5.76 18.90 3.03
N THR A 58 -6.25 19.68 2.06
CA THR A 58 -7.68 19.73 1.70
C THR A 58 -8.28 18.34 1.40
N ARG A 59 -7.48 17.41 0.85
CA ARG A 59 -7.90 16.04 0.52
C ARG A 59 -7.49 14.98 1.54
N LEU A 60 -6.62 15.33 2.49
CA LEU A 60 -5.96 14.36 3.37
C LEU A 60 -6.95 13.56 4.22
N ALA A 61 -7.99 14.22 4.76
CA ALA A 61 -9.00 13.52 5.56
C ALA A 61 -9.76 12.42 4.79
N ALA A 62 -9.99 12.61 3.48
CA ALA A 62 -10.60 11.59 2.64
C ALA A 62 -9.61 10.48 2.29
N GLN A 63 -8.35 10.84 2.02
CA GLN A 63 -7.26 9.91 1.76
C GLN A 63 -7.04 8.98 2.95
N VAL A 64 -6.92 9.53 4.16
CA VAL A 64 -6.82 8.78 5.42
C VAL A 64 -7.89 7.70 5.51
N LYS A 65 -9.17 8.07 5.32
CA LYS A 65 -10.29 7.12 5.36
C LYS A 65 -10.20 6.02 4.30
N ASN A 66 -9.52 6.27 3.19
CA ASN A 66 -9.34 5.28 2.14
C ASN A 66 -8.20 4.35 2.50
N TYR A 67 -6.99 4.84 2.76
CA TYR A 67 -5.88 3.98 3.20
C TYR A 67 -6.22 3.13 4.43
N ASP A 68 -6.92 3.71 5.41
CA ASP A 68 -7.40 3.01 6.62
C ASP A 68 -8.20 1.74 6.32
N LYS A 69 -8.89 1.67 5.17
CA LYS A 69 -9.71 0.50 4.83
C LYS A 69 -8.88 -0.66 4.27
N TYR A 70 -7.72 -0.38 3.68
CA TYR A 70 -7.01 -1.31 2.79
C TYR A 70 -5.65 -1.75 3.33
N CYS A 71 -4.91 -0.88 4.01
CA CYS A 71 -3.52 -1.12 4.35
C CYS A 71 -3.34 -1.44 5.84
N ASP A 72 -2.41 -2.33 6.14
CA ASP A 72 -2.08 -2.77 7.50
C ASP A 72 -1.43 -1.67 8.33
N PHE A 73 -0.64 -0.83 7.66
CA PHE A 73 0.05 0.32 8.22
C PHE A 73 -0.08 1.47 7.22
N ASN A 74 -0.03 2.69 7.71
CA ASN A 74 -0.10 3.88 6.87
C ASN A 74 0.94 4.90 7.32
N TYR A 75 1.56 5.58 6.35
CA TYR A 75 2.46 6.69 6.57
C TYR A 75 1.99 7.93 5.82
N ALA A 76 2.12 9.10 6.45
CA ALA A 76 2.26 10.34 5.73
C ALA A 76 3.76 10.61 5.51
N VAL A 77 4.15 10.86 4.26
CA VAL A 77 5.51 11.24 3.89
C VAL A 77 5.50 12.71 3.53
N VAL A 78 6.21 13.53 4.30
CA VAL A 78 6.04 14.98 4.26
C VAL A 78 7.35 15.72 4.03
N GLY A 79 7.28 16.78 3.22
CA GLY A 79 8.33 17.80 3.15
C GLY A 79 8.44 18.62 4.44
N ARG A 80 9.47 19.47 4.49
CA ARG A 80 9.81 20.30 5.66
C ARG A 80 8.65 21.17 6.14
N THR A 81 7.88 21.77 5.23
CA THR A 81 6.79 22.71 5.61
C THR A 81 5.65 22.02 6.36
N HIS A 82 5.47 20.71 6.14
CA HIS A 82 4.36 19.93 6.66
C HIS A 82 4.70 19.12 7.91
N LYS A 83 5.99 18.97 8.23
CA LYS A 83 6.51 18.16 9.35
C LYS A 83 5.76 18.37 10.67
N ASN A 84 5.49 19.62 11.05
CA ASN A 84 4.89 19.94 12.34
C ASN A 84 3.35 19.86 12.34
N GLY A 85 2.70 20.06 11.19
CA GLY A 85 1.24 20.16 11.11
C GLY A 85 0.54 18.85 10.73
N VAL A 86 1.22 17.93 10.04
CA VAL A 86 0.56 16.73 9.48
C VAL A 86 -0.07 15.85 10.56
N ALA A 87 0.53 15.81 11.76
CA ALA A 87 0.06 15.00 12.88
C ALA A 87 -1.37 15.36 13.33
N GLU A 88 -1.79 16.62 13.14
CA GLU A 88 -3.15 17.08 13.47
C GLU A 88 -4.21 16.57 12.48
N HIS A 89 -3.79 16.13 11.30
CA HIS A 89 -4.68 15.72 10.20
C HIS A 89 -4.76 14.20 10.00
N ILE A 90 -3.97 13.42 10.73
CA ILE A 90 -3.90 11.96 10.62
C ILE A 90 -4.09 11.27 11.97
N PRO A 91 -4.60 10.03 12.01
CA PRO A 91 -4.73 9.26 13.25
C PRO A 91 -3.39 9.01 13.94
N ALA A 92 -3.40 8.76 15.24
CA ALA A 92 -2.18 8.50 16.02
C ALA A 92 -1.40 7.27 15.56
N TYR A 93 -2.09 6.22 15.07
CA TYR A 93 -1.46 4.99 14.56
C TYR A 93 -0.84 5.13 13.16
N TRP A 94 -1.01 6.26 12.48
CA TRP A 94 -0.28 6.51 11.24
C TRP A 94 1.16 6.87 11.54
N GLY A 95 2.11 6.36 10.78
CA GLY A 95 3.48 6.84 10.84
C GLY A 95 3.66 8.18 10.12
N ILE A 96 4.76 8.86 10.43
CA ILE A 96 5.20 10.09 9.77
C ILE A 96 6.66 9.92 9.39
N LEU A 97 6.94 9.98 8.10
CA LEU A 97 8.29 10.13 7.57
C LEU A 97 8.46 11.57 7.10
N ALA A 98 9.52 12.24 7.52
CA ALA A 98 9.86 13.57 7.07
C ALA A 98 11.06 13.53 6.14
N VAL A 99 11.01 14.36 5.10
CA VAL A 99 12.13 14.57 4.17
C VAL A 99 12.72 15.94 4.42
N ASP A 100 14.02 16.00 4.70
CA ASP A 100 14.76 17.25 4.86
C ASP A 100 15.89 17.36 3.84
N GLU A 101 16.03 18.55 3.24
CA GLU A 101 17.19 18.92 2.45
C GLU A 101 18.40 19.15 3.37
N THR A 102 19.52 18.46 3.09
CA THR A 102 20.82 18.70 3.73
C THR A 102 21.79 19.34 2.73
N GLU A 103 23.00 19.70 3.17
CA GLU A 103 24.03 20.25 2.29
C GLU A 103 24.60 19.23 1.28
N VAL A 104 24.41 17.93 1.51
CA VAL A 104 24.92 16.85 0.66
C VAL A 104 23.78 16.24 -0.15
N ASP A 105 22.91 15.48 0.50
CA ASP A 105 21.73 14.84 -0.11
C ASP A 105 20.52 14.97 0.82
N PRO A 106 19.28 15.02 0.30
CA PRO A 106 18.12 15.05 1.17
C PRO A 106 17.96 13.71 1.89
N VAL A 107 17.53 13.75 3.14
CA VAL A 107 17.43 12.59 4.03
C VAL A 107 16.00 12.35 4.47
N ILE A 108 15.64 11.07 4.59
CA ILE A 108 14.40 10.64 5.21
C ILE A 108 14.67 10.15 6.62
N TYR A 109 13.83 10.57 7.56
CA TYR A 109 13.83 10.04 8.92
C TYR A 109 12.42 9.88 9.45
N GLU A 110 12.27 8.97 10.40
CA GLU A 110 10.99 8.65 11.01
C GLU A 110 10.73 9.59 12.19
N VAL A 111 9.68 10.42 12.05
CA VAL A 111 9.19 11.30 13.12
C VAL A 111 8.27 10.52 14.06
N ARG A 112 7.50 9.58 13.49
CA ARG A 112 6.60 8.70 14.23
C ARG A 112 6.51 7.36 13.50
N ALA A 113 6.78 6.25 14.21
CA ALA A 113 6.57 4.92 13.68
C ALA A 113 5.07 4.66 13.40
N ALA A 114 4.75 3.95 12.32
CA ALA A 114 3.37 3.49 12.11
C ALA A 114 3.05 2.31 13.04
N GLU A 115 1.82 2.31 13.55
CA GLU A 115 1.25 1.20 14.28
C GLU A 115 0.22 0.45 13.43
N LYS A 116 -0.20 -0.73 13.88
CA LYS A 116 -1.19 -1.52 13.16
C LYS A 116 -2.48 -0.72 13.04
N ASN A 117 -2.94 -0.54 11.81
CA ASN A 117 -4.17 0.14 11.51
C ASN A 117 -5.39 -0.71 11.95
N PRO A 118 -6.19 -0.25 12.92
CA PRO A 118 -7.32 -1.01 13.46
C PRO A 118 -8.53 -1.08 12.51
N LYS A 119 -8.53 -0.30 11.42
CA LYS A 119 -9.66 -0.21 10.47
C LYS A 119 -9.49 -1.05 9.21
N MET A 120 -8.32 -1.65 9.02
CA MET A 120 -8.03 -2.46 7.85
C MET A 120 -8.93 -3.70 7.84
N LYS A 121 -9.46 -4.04 6.65
CA LYS A 121 -10.22 -5.27 6.45
C LYS A 121 -9.55 -6.15 5.42
N THR A 122 -9.40 -7.45 5.73
CA THR A 122 -8.78 -8.42 4.83
C THR A 122 -9.48 -8.49 3.47
N GLU A 123 -10.81 -8.32 3.42
CA GLU A 123 -11.55 -8.27 2.15
C GLU A 123 -11.12 -7.10 1.27
N ASN A 124 -10.85 -5.94 1.87
CA ASN A 124 -10.36 -4.77 1.15
C ASN A 124 -8.91 -4.97 0.71
N LYS A 125 -8.05 -5.50 1.59
CA LYS A 125 -6.66 -5.85 1.27
C LYS A 125 -6.60 -6.81 0.07
N ALA A 126 -7.40 -7.87 0.08
CA ALA A 126 -7.50 -8.84 -1.02
C ALA A 126 -7.99 -8.19 -2.33
N ALA A 127 -8.63 -7.02 -2.29
CA ALA A 127 -9.04 -6.31 -3.49
C ALA A 127 -7.87 -5.76 -4.31
N PHE A 128 -6.64 -5.69 -3.78
CA PHE A 128 -5.43 -5.39 -4.54
C PHE A 128 -5.05 -6.51 -5.52
N LEU A 129 -5.49 -7.74 -5.27
CA LEU A 129 -5.18 -8.89 -6.12
C LEU A 129 -5.92 -8.81 -7.46
N TRP A 130 -5.31 -9.30 -8.52
CA TRP A 130 -6.00 -9.65 -9.75
C TRP A 130 -6.85 -10.89 -9.55
N LYS A 131 -7.88 -11.05 -10.39
CA LYS A 131 -8.78 -12.21 -10.29
C LYS A 131 -8.01 -13.53 -10.48
N ARG A 132 -6.98 -13.54 -11.33
CA ARG A 132 -6.10 -14.70 -11.54
C ARG A 132 -5.34 -15.09 -10.26
N GLU A 133 -4.84 -14.11 -9.52
CA GLU A 133 -4.10 -14.33 -8.27
C GLU A 133 -5.04 -14.87 -7.18
N MET A 134 -6.26 -14.33 -7.09
CA MET A 134 -7.29 -14.87 -6.20
C MET A 134 -7.59 -16.35 -6.50
N HIS A 135 -7.69 -16.73 -7.78
CA HIS A 135 -7.87 -18.12 -8.16
C HIS A 135 -6.65 -19.00 -7.81
N ALA A 136 -5.43 -18.47 -7.99
CA ALA A 136 -4.20 -19.18 -7.65
C ALA A 136 -4.12 -19.46 -6.14
N ILE A 137 -4.40 -18.45 -5.31
CA ILE A 137 -4.45 -18.59 -3.85
C ILE A 137 -5.48 -19.64 -3.42
N LEU A 138 -6.70 -19.60 -3.98
CA LEU A 138 -7.72 -20.61 -3.67
C LEU A 138 -7.25 -22.03 -4.04
N ALA A 139 -6.65 -22.20 -5.23
CA ALA A 139 -6.16 -23.49 -5.69
C ALA A 139 -5.01 -24.01 -4.81
N ALA A 140 -4.06 -23.15 -4.44
CA ALA A 140 -2.93 -23.49 -3.57
C ALA A 140 -3.38 -23.93 -2.17
N ASN A 141 -4.51 -23.40 -1.69
CA ASN A 141 -5.14 -23.80 -0.43
C ASN A 141 -6.18 -24.93 -0.59
N GLY A 142 -6.26 -25.59 -1.75
CA GLY A 142 -7.14 -26.75 -1.97
C GLY A 142 -8.62 -26.43 -2.17
N PHE A 143 -8.97 -25.16 -2.43
CA PHE A 143 -10.35 -24.71 -2.61
C PHE A 143 -10.74 -24.52 -4.08
N PRO A 144 -12.04 -24.64 -4.43
CA PRO A 144 -12.50 -24.35 -5.79
C PRO A 144 -12.17 -22.90 -6.20
N ARG A 145 -11.75 -22.72 -7.46
CA ARG A 145 -11.42 -21.39 -8.01
C ARG A 145 -12.63 -20.47 -8.21
N TYR A 146 -13.85 -21.02 -8.21
CA TYR A 146 -15.10 -20.30 -8.47
C TYR A 146 -15.08 -19.48 -9.78
N VAL A 147 -14.65 -20.13 -10.88
CA VAL A 147 -14.59 -19.53 -12.22
C VAL A 147 -15.95 -18.91 -12.61
N GLY A 148 -15.91 -17.74 -13.24
CA GLY A 148 -17.10 -16.98 -13.63
C GLY A 148 -17.77 -16.18 -12.51
N LYS A 149 -17.43 -16.41 -11.24
CA LYS A 149 -17.99 -15.62 -10.11
C LYS A 149 -17.37 -14.22 -10.01
N SER A 150 -18.06 -13.32 -9.32
CA SER A 150 -17.58 -11.95 -9.12
C SER A 150 -16.38 -11.90 -8.16
N ARG A 151 -15.55 -10.86 -8.27
CA ARG A 151 -14.41 -10.64 -7.35
C ARG A 151 -14.86 -10.62 -5.89
N ARG A 152 -15.97 -9.94 -5.60
CA ARG A 152 -16.56 -9.88 -4.25
C ARG A 152 -16.90 -11.27 -3.70
N PHE A 153 -17.49 -12.14 -4.53
CA PHE A 153 -17.80 -13.52 -4.13
C PHE A 153 -16.52 -14.31 -3.82
N ILE A 154 -15.52 -14.21 -4.70
CA ILE A 154 -14.24 -14.92 -4.56
C ILE A 154 -13.51 -14.47 -3.29
N ILE A 155 -13.40 -13.15 -3.07
CA ILE A 155 -12.81 -12.59 -1.83
C ILE A 155 -13.54 -13.13 -0.60
N GLY A 156 -14.89 -13.13 -0.61
CA GLY A 156 -15.66 -13.66 0.50
C GLY A 156 -15.36 -15.14 0.78
N LYS A 157 -15.10 -15.94 -0.26
CA LYS A 157 -14.68 -17.34 -0.08
C LYS A 157 -13.25 -17.47 0.45
N MET A 158 -12.33 -16.61 0.02
CA MET A 158 -10.98 -16.58 0.56
C MET A 158 -10.99 -16.26 2.06
N THR A 159 -11.73 -15.23 2.49
CA THR A 159 -11.80 -14.85 3.91
C THR A 159 -12.62 -15.80 4.78
N GLU A 160 -13.58 -16.53 4.21
CA GLU A 160 -14.33 -17.58 4.92
C GLU A 160 -13.49 -18.86 5.14
N LYS A 161 -12.62 -19.20 4.18
CA LYS A 161 -11.96 -20.52 4.14
C LYS A 161 -10.50 -20.54 4.56
N ILE A 162 -9.79 -19.42 4.44
CA ILE A 162 -8.36 -19.31 4.74
C ILE A 162 -8.21 -18.46 6.01
N SER A 163 -7.42 -18.91 6.97
CA SER A 163 -7.13 -18.15 8.20
C SER A 163 -6.54 -16.78 7.85
N ALA A 164 -6.88 -15.74 8.62
CA ALA A 164 -6.46 -14.38 8.33
C ALA A 164 -4.94 -14.21 8.16
N ASP A 165 -4.16 -14.89 9.00
CA ASP A 165 -2.69 -14.88 8.96
C ASP A 165 -2.14 -15.49 7.65
N LYS A 166 -2.48 -16.75 7.36
CA LYS A 166 -2.13 -17.41 6.10
C LYS A 166 -2.57 -16.61 4.87
N LEU A 167 -3.78 -16.05 4.90
CA LEU A 167 -4.31 -15.26 3.79
C LEU A 167 -3.53 -13.95 3.61
N ALA A 168 -3.03 -13.34 4.69
CA ALA A 168 -2.20 -12.14 4.60
C ALA A 168 -0.90 -12.43 3.84
N HIS A 169 -0.20 -13.52 4.18
CA HIS A 169 1.00 -13.96 3.46
C HIS A 169 0.69 -14.34 2.01
N ASP A 170 -0.37 -15.10 1.76
CA ASP A 170 -0.77 -15.47 0.40
C ASP A 170 -1.08 -14.26 -0.49
N ILE A 171 -1.67 -13.21 0.09
CA ILE A 171 -1.90 -11.95 -0.63
C ILE A 171 -0.56 -11.29 -0.97
N THR A 172 0.34 -11.16 0.01
CA THR A 172 1.61 -10.45 -0.22
C THR A 172 2.54 -11.20 -1.16
N ASP A 173 2.60 -12.53 -1.08
CA ASP A 173 3.38 -13.37 -1.98
C ASP A 173 2.88 -13.25 -3.42
N ALA A 174 1.56 -13.33 -3.64
CA ALA A 174 0.98 -13.13 -4.96
C ALA A 174 1.24 -11.73 -5.53
N LEU A 175 1.32 -10.70 -4.67
CA LEU A 175 1.70 -9.35 -5.10
C LEU A 175 3.19 -9.25 -5.41
N PHE A 176 4.06 -9.89 -4.63
CA PHE A 176 5.50 -9.98 -4.88
C PHE A 176 5.82 -10.66 -6.20
N GLU A 177 5.08 -11.71 -6.57
CA GLU A 177 5.29 -12.49 -7.79
C GLU A 177 4.54 -11.93 -9.00
N ARG A 178 3.77 -10.85 -8.84
CA ARG A 178 2.95 -10.29 -9.92
C ARG A 178 3.81 -9.96 -11.16
N ASP A 179 3.50 -10.61 -12.26
CA ASP A 179 4.13 -10.34 -13.55
C ASP A 179 3.11 -9.70 -14.52
N TYR A 180 3.48 -8.54 -15.05
CA TYR A 180 2.66 -7.78 -16.00
C TYR A 180 2.83 -8.26 -17.44
N SER A 181 3.89 -8.99 -17.77
CA SER A 181 4.12 -9.56 -19.12
C SER A 181 3.01 -10.55 -19.52
N ILE A 182 2.41 -11.23 -18.53
CA ILE A 182 1.32 -12.19 -18.71
C ILE A 182 -0.04 -11.49 -18.97
N LEU A 183 -0.08 -10.17 -19.03
CA LEU A 183 -1.25 -9.44 -19.52
C LEU A 183 -1.15 -9.18 -21.02
N SER A 184 0.02 -8.85 -21.56
CA SER A 184 0.20 -8.62 -23.01
C SER A 184 -0.13 -9.86 -23.83
N GLU A 185 0.23 -11.06 -23.37
CA GLU A 185 -0.08 -12.32 -24.07
C GLU A 185 -1.58 -12.63 -24.17
N ILE A 186 -2.42 -12.05 -23.30
CA ILE A 186 -3.87 -12.26 -23.29
C ILE A 186 -4.59 -11.26 -24.22
N PHE A 187 -3.99 -10.09 -24.48
CA PHE A 187 -4.54 -9.07 -25.37
C PHE A 187 -4.00 -9.16 -26.81
N GLU A 188 -3.05 -10.06 -27.09
CA GLU A 188 -2.56 -10.38 -28.45
C GLU A 188 -3.24 -11.62 -29.09
N LYS A 189 -4.37 -12.08 -28.55
CA LYS A 189 -5.23 -13.12 -29.17
C LYS A 189 -6.65 -12.60 -29.37
#